data_AF-A0A7X9HTY3-F1
#
_entry.id   AF-A0A7X9HTY3-F1
#
_cell.length_a   1.000
_cell.length_b   1.000
_cell.length_c   1.000
_cell.angle_alpha   90.00
_cell.angle_beta   90.00
_cell.angle_gamma   90.00
#
_symmetry.space_group_name_H-M   'P 1'
#
loop_
_entity.id
_entity.type
_entity.pdbx_description
1 polymer ?
#
loop_
_entity_poly.entity_id
_entity_poly.type
_entity_poly.pdbx_seq_one_letter_code
_entity_poly.pdbx_strand_id
1 'polypeptide(L)'
;MESSENPKSGKEKKMKINMGLDNIQLYVGCNVQEVGGRLTLITPPEEAANIIGRNAQKIVQEIPANDRKAVVLTGPMAVWAYLIVFHAVLHAFGEVWYDDGRANKVLISKH
;
A
#
# COMPACT_ATOMS: atom_id res chain seq x y z
N MET A 1 44.54 -17.66 4.79
CA MET A 1 43.43 -17.54 3.83
C MET A 1 42.19 -18.08 4.52
N GLU A 2 41.55 -17.26 5.34
CA GLU A 2 40.20 -17.55 5.82
C GLU A 2 39.30 -16.54 5.11
N SER A 3 38.51 -17.07 4.18
CA SER A 3 37.50 -16.36 3.44
C SER A 3 36.44 -15.84 4.41
N SER A 4 36.47 -14.54 4.67
CA SER A 4 35.45 -13.85 5.45
C SER A 4 34.10 -14.00 4.73
N GLU A 5 33.17 -14.67 5.39
CA GLU A 5 31.80 -14.84 4.95
C GLU A 5 31.14 -13.47 4.70
N ASN A 6 30.57 -13.35 3.50
CA ASN A 6 29.84 -12.20 3.02
C ASN A 6 28.55 -12.05 3.87
N PRO A 7 28.29 -10.91 4.54
CA PRO A 7 27.11 -10.78 5.37
C PRO A 7 25.87 -10.82 4.49
N LYS A 8 25.06 -11.86 4.68
CA LYS A 8 23.78 -12.08 4.03
C LYS A 8 22.96 -10.79 4.09
N SER A 9 22.64 -10.26 2.90
CA SER A 9 21.66 -9.21 2.63
C SER A 9 20.57 -9.17 3.70
N GLY A 10 20.66 -8.16 4.59
CA GLY A 10 19.55 -7.82 5.47
C GLY A 10 18.39 -7.44 4.56
N LYS A 11 17.37 -8.28 4.46
CA LYS A 11 16.14 -7.94 3.76
C LYS A 11 15.56 -6.74 4.47
N GLU A 12 15.81 -5.55 3.92
CA GLU A 12 15.17 -4.32 4.33
C GLU A 12 13.66 -4.59 4.29
N LYS A 13 13.02 -4.55 5.46
CA LYS A 13 11.59 -4.82 5.59
C LYS A 13 10.86 -3.61 4.99
N LYS A 14 10.73 -3.59 3.66
CA LYS A 14 9.99 -2.54 2.96
C LYS A 14 8.56 -2.51 3.50
N MET A 15 8.10 -1.31 3.86
CA MET A 15 6.73 -1.11 4.34
C MET A 15 5.76 -1.58 3.28
N LYS A 16 4.67 -2.24 3.68
CA LYS A 16 3.64 -2.72 2.75
C LYS A 16 2.31 -2.10 3.11
N ILE A 17 1.62 -1.57 2.10
CA ILE A 17 0.23 -1.16 2.20
C ILE A 17 -0.57 -2.10 1.31
N ASN A 18 -1.39 -2.94 1.94
CA ASN A 18 -2.41 -3.72 1.25
C ASN A 18 -3.57 -2.79 0.86
N MET A 19 -3.92 -2.72 -0.41
CA MET A 19 -5.05 -1.93 -0.91
C MET A 19 -6.30 -2.78 -1.15
N GLY A 20 -6.24 -4.06 -0.78
CA GLY A 20 -7.39 -4.96 -0.78
C GLY A 20 -8.50 -4.50 0.15
N LEU A 21 -9.74 -4.88 -0.19
CA LEU A 21 -10.94 -4.61 0.62
C LEU A 21 -10.90 -5.26 2.01
N ASP A 22 -9.95 -6.17 2.24
CA ASP A 22 -9.62 -6.76 3.54
C ASP A 22 -8.78 -5.82 4.44
N ASN A 23 -8.27 -4.71 3.91
CA ASN A 23 -7.63 -3.67 4.71
C ASN A 23 -8.67 -2.79 5.42
N ILE A 24 -9.03 -3.20 6.63
CA ILE A 24 -10.00 -2.50 7.49
C ILE A 24 -9.62 -1.04 7.71
N GLN A 25 -8.33 -0.73 7.91
CA GLN A 25 -7.90 0.66 8.17
C GLN A 25 -8.08 1.56 6.95
N LEU A 26 -7.81 1.05 5.75
CA LEU A 26 -7.96 1.82 4.52
C LEU A 26 -9.44 2.08 4.19
N TYR A 27 -10.29 1.08 4.45
CA TYR A 27 -11.71 1.11 4.12
C TYR A 27 -12.62 1.45 5.31
N VAL A 28 -12.09 1.88 6.46
CA VAL A 28 -12.92 2.25 7.62
C VAL A 28 -13.88 3.38 7.26
N GLY A 29 -15.18 3.15 7.48
CA GLY A 29 -16.25 4.06 7.08
C GLY A 29 -16.86 3.77 5.71
N CYS A 30 -16.27 2.89 4.90
CA CYS A 30 -16.92 2.35 3.72
C CYS A 30 -17.80 1.15 4.09
N ASN A 31 -18.91 0.98 3.38
CA ASN A 31 -19.71 -0.23 3.39
C ASN A 31 -19.06 -1.26 2.46
N VAL A 32 -18.43 -2.27 3.05
CA VAL A 32 -17.85 -3.43 2.36
C VAL A 32 -18.64 -4.66 2.78
N GLN A 33 -19.10 -5.45 1.81
CA GLN A 33 -19.91 -6.65 2.05
C GLN A 33 -19.38 -7.84 1.28
N GLU A 34 -19.66 -9.04 1.77
CA GLU A 34 -19.41 -10.26 1.03
C GLU A 34 -20.57 -10.55 0.07
N VAL A 35 -20.27 -10.60 -1.23
CA VAL A 35 -21.24 -10.94 -2.29
C VAL A 35 -20.66 -12.09 -3.10
N GLY A 36 -21.32 -13.24 -3.07
CA GLY A 36 -20.85 -14.44 -3.78
C GLY A 36 -19.46 -14.92 -3.35
N GLY A 37 -19.13 -14.84 -2.06
CA GLY A 37 -17.85 -15.27 -1.52
C GLY A 37 -16.69 -14.28 -1.71
N ARG A 38 -16.98 -13.03 -2.13
CA ARG A 38 -15.96 -12.00 -2.37
C ARG A 38 -16.35 -10.69 -1.70
N LEU A 39 -15.37 -10.03 -1.09
CA LEU A 39 -15.53 -8.67 -0.60
C LEU A 39 -15.82 -7.74 -1.78
N THR A 40 -16.86 -6.93 -1.61
CA THR A 40 -17.38 -5.97 -2.58
C THR A 40 -17.59 -4.64 -1.89
N LEU A 41 -17.07 -3.57 -2.48
CA LEU A 41 -17.31 -2.21 -2.00
C LEU A 41 -18.71 -1.78 -2.46
N ILE A 42 -19.61 -1.57 -1.51
CA ILE A 42 -20.99 -1.13 -1.76
C ILE A 42 -21.09 0.40 -1.75
N THR A 43 -20.25 1.08 -0.95
CA THR A 43 -20.15 2.54 -0.98
C THR A 43 -19.81 3.01 -2.40
N PRO A 44 -20.55 3.98 -2.97
CA PRO A 44 -20.27 4.52 -4.29
C PRO A 44 -18.83 5.06 -4.39
N PRO A 45 -18.14 4.89 -5.54
CA PRO A 45 -16.75 5.33 -5.69
C PRO A 45 -16.49 6.80 -5.35
N GLU A 46 -17.42 7.70 -5.67
CA GLU A 46 -17.28 9.13 -5.39
C GLU A 46 -17.25 9.45 -3.88
N GLU A 47 -18.05 8.75 -3.09
CA GLU A 47 -18.06 8.87 -1.63
C GLU A 47 -16.85 8.16 -1.02
N ALA A 48 -16.59 6.94 -1.49
CA ALA A 48 -15.48 6.12 -1.01
C ALA A 48 -14.12 6.79 -1.25
N ALA A 49 -13.95 7.53 -2.35
CA ALA A 49 -12.71 8.22 -2.68
C ALA A 49 -12.26 9.17 -1.56
N ASN A 50 -13.18 9.96 -1.01
CA ASN A 50 -12.90 10.88 0.08
C ASN A 50 -12.57 10.15 1.39
N ILE A 51 -13.26 9.05 1.67
CA ILE A 51 -13.02 8.22 2.86
C ILE A 51 -11.63 7.58 2.78
N ILE A 52 -11.35 6.89 1.68
CA ILE A 52 -10.08 6.20 1.43
C ILE A 52 -8.91 7.19 1.42
N GLY A 53 -9.08 8.37 0.80
CA GLY A 53 -8.04 9.39 0.78
C GLY A 53 -7.65 9.86 2.20
N ARG A 54 -8.64 10.13 3.05
CA ARG A 54 -8.40 10.49 4.46
C ARG A 54 -7.73 9.36 5.24
N ASN A 55 -8.18 8.12 5.02
CA ASN A 55 -7.64 6.95 5.72
C ASN A 55 -6.20 6.65 5.28
N ALA A 56 -5.91 6.72 3.98
CA ALA A 56 -4.57 6.55 3.44
C ALA A 56 -3.58 7.59 4.03
N GLN A 57 -4.00 8.86 4.12
CA GLN A 57 -3.17 9.89 4.76
C GLN A 57 -2.90 9.60 6.23
N LYS A 58 -3.90 9.14 7.00
CA LYS A 58 -3.71 8.73 8.39
C LYS A 58 -2.71 7.58 8.52
N ILE A 59 -2.88 6.53 7.71
CA ILE A 59 -1.95 5.38 7.67
C ILE A 59 -0.53 5.86 7.39
N VAL A 60 -0.34 6.76 6.43
CA VAL A 60 0.98 7.33 6.11
C VAL A 60 1.53 8.17 7.27
N GLN A 61 0.69 8.98 7.91
CA GLN A 61 1.07 9.86 9.02
C GLN A 61 1.49 9.10 10.28
N GLU A 62 0.88 7.93 10.54
CA GLU A 62 1.22 7.04 11.65
C GLU A 62 2.61 6.41 11.50
N ILE A 63 3.17 6.38 10.28
CA ILE A 63 4.51 5.87 10.01
C ILE A 63 5.52 6.99 10.31
N PRO A 64 6.51 6.80 11.21
CA PRO A 64 7.53 7.80 11.49
C PRO A 64 8.29 8.22 10.21
N ALA A 65 8.58 9.51 10.05
CA ALA A 65 9.23 10.03 8.83
C ALA A 65 10.57 9.34 8.50
N ASN A 66 11.35 8.98 9.54
CA ASN A 66 12.62 8.27 9.39
C ASN A 66 12.47 6.85 8.78
N ASP A 67 11.26 6.28 8.84
CA ASP A 67 10.95 4.94 8.34
C ASP A 67 10.33 4.99 6.92
N ARG A 68 10.06 6.18 6.38
CA ARG A 68 9.43 6.37 5.06
C ARG A 68 10.41 6.29 3.89
N LYS A 69 11.37 5.36 3.94
CA LYS A 69 12.35 5.17 2.86
C LYS A 69 11.73 4.56 1.61
N ALA A 70 11.01 3.45 1.78
CA ALA A 70 10.39 2.73 0.68
C ALA A 70 9.07 2.07 1.11
N VAL A 71 8.07 2.13 0.25
CA VAL A 71 6.78 1.44 0.43
C VAL A 71 6.46 0.56 -0.77
N VAL A 72 5.76 -0.54 -0.51
CA VAL A 72 5.20 -1.45 -1.51
C VAL A 72 3.69 -1.40 -1.41
N LEU A 73 3.05 -0.98 -2.49
CA LEU A 73 1.62 -1.03 -2.71
C LEU A 73 1.26 -2.41 -3.27
N THR A 74 0.34 -3.14 -2.64
CA THR A 74 -0.06 -4.49 -3.06
C THR A 74 -1.55 -4.76 -2.83
N GLY A 75 -2.04 -5.93 -3.23
CA GLY A 75 -3.40 -6.40 -2.99
C GLY A 75 -4.40 -6.10 -4.11
N PRO A 76 -5.52 -6.85 -4.18
CA PRO A 76 -6.54 -6.69 -5.21
C PRO A 76 -7.36 -5.43 -5.00
N MET A 77 -7.41 -4.53 -5.99
CA MET A 77 -8.09 -3.23 -5.84
C MET A 77 -8.62 -2.71 -7.17
N ALA A 78 -9.49 -1.71 -7.09
CA ALA A 78 -9.85 -0.90 -8.25
C ALA A 78 -8.75 0.13 -8.57
N VAL A 79 -8.54 0.44 -9.86
CA VAL A 79 -7.51 1.39 -10.32
C VAL A 79 -7.70 2.80 -9.73
N TRP A 80 -8.95 3.25 -9.52
CA TRP A 80 -9.17 4.56 -8.91
C TRP A 80 -8.71 4.61 -7.45
N ALA A 81 -8.86 3.52 -6.68
CA ALA A 81 -8.39 3.43 -5.30
C ALA A 81 -6.86 3.42 -5.25
N TYR A 82 -6.22 2.72 -6.19
CA TYR A 82 -4.76 2.78 -6.38
C TYR A 82 -4.27 4.23 -6.52
N LEU A 83 -4.87 5.02 -7.41
CA LEU A 83 -4.41 6.39 -7.67
C LEU A 83 -4.50 7.27 -6.42
N ILE A 84 -5.55 7.09 -5.61
CA ILE A 84 -5.72 7.82 -4.34
C ILE A 84 -4.64 7.44 -3.34
N VAL A 85 -4.40 6.15 -3.13
CA VAL A 85 -3.37 5.67 -2.19
C VAL A 85 -1.97 6.03 -2.68
N PHE A 86 -1.72 5.88 -3.98
CA PHE A 86 -0.48 6.26 -4.63
C PHE A 86 -0.17 7.74 -4.39
N HIS A 87 -1.15 8.64 -4.58
CA HIS A 87 -0.96 10.06 -4.29
C HIS A 87 -0.56 10.32 -2.83
N ALA A 88 -1.17 9.62 -1.87
CA ALA A 88 -0.82 9.76 -0.46
C ALA A 88 0.62 9.33 -0.15
N VAL A 89 1.10 8.23 -0.74
CA VAL A 89 2.46 7.74 -0.50
C VAL A 89 3.52 8.44 -1.34
N LEU A 90 3.17 8.91 -2.54
CA LEU A 90 4.09 9.54 -3.49
C LEU A 90 4.81 10.74 -2.86
N HIS A 91 4.12 11.50 -2.01
CA HIS A 91 4.69 12.68 -1.37
C HIS A 91 5.35 12.39 -0.02
N ALA A 92 5.23 11.17 0.49
CA ALA A 92 5.67 10.81 1.83
C ALA A 92 6.84 9.84 1.85
N PHE A 93 7.05 9.05 0.78
CA PHE A 93 8.08 8.01 0.69
C PHE A 93 9.12 8.34 -0.38
N GLY A 94 10.38 7.97 -0.11
CA GLY A 94 11.49 8.12 -1.08
C GLY A 94 11.38 7.17 -2.28
N GLU A 95 10.87 5.96 -2.07
CA GLU A 95 10.58 4.99 -3.13
C GLU A 95 9.18 4.40 -2.99
N VAL A 96 8.47 4.29 -4.11
CA VAL A 96 7.17 3.62 -4.18
C VAL A 96 7.26 2.47 -5.16
N TRP A 97 6.93 1.27 -4.70
CA TRP A 97 6.92 0.03 -5.46
C TRP A 97 5.49 -0.49 -5.56
N TYR A 98 5.18 -1.20 -6.63
CA TYR A 98 3.92 -1.93 -6.82
C TYR A 98 4.18 -3.42 -6.94
N ASP A 99 3.37 -4.23 -6.26
CA ASP A 99 3.42 -5.70 -6.25
C ASP A 99 2.05 -6.26 -6.62
N ASP A 100 1.94 -6.84 -7.82
CA ASP A 100 0.71 -7.40 -8.40
C ASP A 100 0.40 -8.83 -7.90
N GLY A 101 1.24 -9.37 -7.02
CA GLY A 101 1.10 -10.71 -6.46
C GLY A 101 1.45 -11.86 -7.42
N ARG A 102 2.00 -11.59 -8.61
CA ARG A 102 2.30 -12.63 -9.61
C ARG A 102 3.76 -13.06 -9.66
N ALA A 103 4.72 -12.13 -9.57
CA ALA A 103 6.14 -12.50 -9.45
C ALA A 103 7.09 -11.34 -9.11
N ASN A 104 6.85 -10.14 -9.65
CA ASN A 104 7.82 -9.05 -9.62
C ASN A 104 7.22 -7.77 -9.09
N LYS A 105 8.03 -7.07 -8.28
CA LYS A 105 7.72 -5.70 -7.87
C LYS A 105 8.25 -4.73 -8.90
N VAL A 106 7.43 -3.75 -9.26
CA VAL A 106 7.81 -2.67 -10.17
C VAL A 106 8.06 -1.41 -9.36
N LEU A 107 9.21 -0.77 -9.54
CA LEU A 107 9.44 0.57 -9.02
C LEU A 107 8.58 1.54 -9.84
N ILE A 108 7.65 2.22 -9.19
CA ILE A 108 6.69 3.12 -9.86
C ILE A 108 6.98 4.59 -9.56
N SER A 109 7.76 4.90 -8.52
CA SER A 109 8.23 6.26 -8.24
C SER A 109 9.48 6.25 -7.36
N LYS A 110 10.36 7.24 -7.57
CA LYS A 110 11.55 7.51 -6.77
C LYS A 110 11.90 9.00 -6.83
N HIS A 111 12.24 9.60 -5.70
CA HIS A 111 12.73 10.98 -5.57
C HIS A 111 14.22 11.03 -5.26
#